data_AF-A0A1G0L8C9-F1
#
_entry.id   AF-A0A1G0L8C9-F1
#
_cell.length_a   1.000
_cell.length_b   1.000
_cell.length_c   1.000
_cell.angle_alpha   90.00
_cell.angle_beta   90.00
_cell.angle_gamma   90.00
#
_symmetry.space_group_name_H-M   'P 1'
#
loop_
_entity.id
_entity.type
_entity.pdbx_description
1 polymer ?
#
loop_
_entity_poly.entity_id
_entity_poly.type
_entity_poly.pdbx_seq_one_letter_code
_entity_poly.pdbx_strand_id
1 'polypeptide(L)'
;MPKQSHRVGLGARHLGLARLTPRQQEIVRLLGAGKSTTEAAAALGLRPSTVAFHRANIRKALGIPTEWGLVRFAILTTIGEDEAAGDET
;
A
#
# COMPACT_ATOMS: atom_id res chain seq x y z
N MET A 1 -20.39 -15.89 13.25
CA MET A 1 -19.85 -14.58 12.80
C MET A 1 -18.79 -14.13 13.81
N PRO A 2 -17.49 -14.18 13.51
CA PRO A 2 -16.50 -13.69 14.48
C PRO A 2 -16.43 -12.15 14.44
N LYS A 3 -16.65 -11.54 15.60
CA LYS A 3 -16.39 -10.12 15.93
C LYS A 3 -14.87 -9.90 15.96
N GLN A 4 -14.33 -9.04 15.09
CA GLN A 4 -12.96 -8.56 15.22
C GLN A 4 -12.91 -7.30 16.09
N SER A 5 -12.39 -7.50 17.30
CA SER A 5 -12.06 -6.45 18.25
C SER A 5 -10.97 -5.54 17.66
N HIS A 6 -11.26 -4.24 17.61
CA HIS A 6 -10.30 -3.19 17.29
C HIS A 6 -9.22 -3.11 18.38
N ARG A 7 -8.08 -3.77 18.15
CA ARG A 7 -6.79 -3.38 18.72
C ARG A 7 -5.81 -3.19 17.56
N VAL A 8 -5.87 -2.03 16.93
CA VAL A 8 -4.98 -1.66 15.82
C VAL A 8 -3.61 -1.30 16.40
N GLY A 9 -2.81 -2.32 16.75
CA GLY A 9 -1.39 -2.16 17.00
C GLY A 9 -0.62 -2.33 15.69
N LEU A 10 0.49 -1.60 15.51
CA LEU A 10 1.30 -1.54 14.28
C LEU A 10 1.55 -2.90 13.57
N GLY A 11 1.53 -4.02 14.27
CA GLY A 11 1.66 -5.36 13.70
C GLY A 11 0.62 -5.70 12.62
N ALA A 12 -0.62 -5.24 12.74
CA ALA A 12 -1.65 -5.52 11.72
C ALA A 12 -1.34 -4.85 10.37
N ARG A 13 -0.61 -3.73 10.38
CA ARG A 13 -0.22 -2.98 9.16
C ARG A 13 0.92 -3.69 8.45
N HIS A 14 1.94 -4.12 9.21
CA HIS A 14 3.10 -4.84 8.69
C HIS A 14 2.70 -6.21 8.14
N LEU A 15 1.79 -6.92 8.84
CA LEU A 15 1.17 -8.15 8.33
C LEU A 15 0.38 -7.94 7.04
N GLY A 16 -0.24 -6.77 6.87
CA GLY A 16 -0.91 -6.39 5.62
C GLY A 16 0.07 -6.24 4.46
N LEU A 17 1.17 -5.51 4.64
CA LEU A 17 2.22 -5.36 3.63
C LEU A 17 2.91 -6.67 3.28
N ALA A 18 3.20 -7.51 4.28
CA ALA A 18 3.88 -8.80 4.09
C ALA A 18 3.08 -9.78 3.20
N ARG A 19 1.77 -9.56 3.05
CA ARG A 19 0.92 -10.35 2.14
C ARG A 19 0.98 -9.88 0.68
N LEU A 20 1.63 -8.76 0.41
CA LEU A 20 1.80 -8.19 -0.92
C LEU A 20 3.16 -8.57 -1.51
N THR A 21 3.22 -8.73 -2.83
CA THR A 21 4.50 -8.89 -3.53
C THR A 21 5.33 -7.60 -3.45
N PRO A 22 6.66 -7.65 -3.63
CA PRO A 22 7.51 -6.45 -3.58
C PRO A 22 7.00 -5.32 -4.49
N ARG A 23 6.58 -5.67 -5.71
CA ARG A 23 6.03 -4.71 -6.67
C ARG A 23 4.71 -4.09 -6.21
N GLN A 24 3.88 -4.86 -5.52
CA GLN A 24 2.64 -4.36 -4.95
C GLN A 24 2.90 -3.44 -3.75
N GLN A 25 3.93 -3.73 -2.94
CA GLN A 25 4.36 -2.87 -1.83
C GLN A 25 4.84 -1.51 -2.34
N GLU A 26 5.66 -1.47 -3.40
CA GLU A 26 6.08 -0.22 -4.05
C GLU A 26 4.90 0.64 -4.50
N ILE A 27 3.88 0.02 -5.11
CA ILE A 27 2.68 0.73 -5.54
C ILE A 27 1.92 1.29 -4.33
N VAL A 28 1.79 0.52 -3.24
CA VAL A 28 1.17 1.00 -2.00
C VAL A 28 1.94 2.17 -1.41
N ARG A 29 3.28 2.14 -1.40
CA ARG A 29 4.12 3.26 -0.92
C ARG A 29 3.86 4.54 -1.71
N LEU A 30 3.85 4.45 -3.05
CA LEU A 30 3.59 5.61 -3.90
C LEU A 30 2.18 6.18 -3.70
N LEU A 31 1.18 5.33 -3.52
CA LEU A 31 -0.17 5.77 -3.18
C LEU A 31 -0.21 6.45 -1.80
N GLY A 32 0.57 5.96 -0.83
CA GLY A 32 0.69 6.54 0.50
C GLY A 32 1.32 7.93 0.47
N ALA A 33 2.29 8.13 -0.42
CA ALA A 33 2.91 9.42 -0.72
C ALA A 33 2.01 10.37 -1.54
N GLY A 34 0.74 10.01 -1.77
CA GLY A 34 -0.24 10.83 -2.49
C GLY A 34 -0.10 10.82 -4.01
N LYS A 35 0.71 9.92 -4.58
CA LYS A 35 0.86 9.82 -6.04
C LYS A 35 -0.39 9.24 -6.68
N SER A 36 -0.82 9.86 -7.78
CA SER A 36 -1.87 9.34 -8.64
C SER A 36 -1.42 8.07 -9.38
N THR A 37 -2.36 7.35 -9.98
CA THR A 37 -2.06 6.15 -10.81
C THR A 37 -1.04 6.45 -11.90
N THR A 38 -1.14 7.62 -12.52
CA THR A 38 -0.29 8.03 -13.65
C THR A 38 1.10 8.39 -13.14
N GLU A 39 1.21 9.10 -12.03
CA GLU A 39 2.51 9.43 -11.42
C GLU A 39 3.20 8.19 -10.88
N ALA A 40 2.46 7.29 -10.23
CA ALA A 40 3.00 6.01 -9.78
C ALA A 40 3.48 5.15 -10.96
N ALA A 41 2.74 5.16 -12.07
CA ALA A 41 3.14 4.48 -13.29
C ALA A 41 4.43 5.08 -13.86
N ALA A 42 4.53 6.41 -13.93
CA ALA A 42 5.74 7.10 -14.38
C ALA A 42 6.94 6.79 -13.48
N ALA A 43 6.78 6.86 -12.15
CA ALA A 43 7.82 6.57 -11.17
C ALA A 43 8.34 5.12 -11.27
N LEU A 44 7.47 4.18 -11.64
CA LEU A 44 7.79 2.76 -11.73
C LEU A 44 8.17 2.30 -13.16
N GLY A 45 8.15 3.19 -14.15
CA GLY A 45 8.37 2.83 -15.57
C GLY A 45 7.30 1.91 -16.14
N LEU A 46 6.06 1.99 -15.64
CA LEU A 46 4.93 1.14 -16.03
C LEU A 46 3.88 1.91 -16.83
N ARG A 47 2.96 1.16 -17.45
CA ARG A 47 1.73 1.72 -18.01
C ARG A 47 0.72 1.96 -16.88
N PRO A 48 -0.10 3.03 -16.94
CA PRO A 48 -1.14 3.27 -15.93
C PRO A 48 -2.14 2.11 -15.77
N SER A 49 -2.43 1.39 -16.85
CA SER A 49 -3.26 0.18 -16.83
C SER A 49 -2.66 -0.96 -16.01
N THR A 50 -1.33 -1.12 -16.04
CA THR A 50 -0.61 -2.11 -15.22
C THR A 50 -0.71 -1.75 -13.74
N VAL A 51 -0.56 -0.47 -13.38
CA VAL A 51 -0.76 -0.01 -12.00
C VAL A 51 -2.21 -0.22 -11.54
N ALA A 52 -3.19 0.07 -12.39
CA ALA A 52 -4.60 -0.20 -12.09
C ALA A 52 -4.88 -1.69 -11.85
N PHE A 53 -4.30 -2.57 -12.66
CA PHE A 53 -4.35 -4.03 -12.46
C PHE A 53 -3.75 -4.44 -11.12
N HIS A 54 -2.56 -3.94 -10.79
CA HIS A 54 -1.95 -4.22 -9.50
C HIS A 54 -2.81 -3.71 -8.32
N ARG A 55 -3.40 -2.52 -8.40
CA ARG A 55 -4.31 -1.98 -7.36
C ARG A 55 -5.52 -2.87 -7.13
N ALA A 56 -6.11 -3.40 -8.19
CA ALA A 56 -7.21 -4.36 -8.07
C ALA A 56 -6.78 -5.64 -7.34
N ASN A 57 -5.59 -6.16 -7.65
CA ASN A 57 -5.05 -7.35 -6.99
C ASN A 57 -4.64 -7.09 -5.54
N ILE A 58 -4.10 -5.92 -5.23
CA ILE A 58 -3.78 -5.50 -3.86
C ILE A 58 -5.06 -5.45 -3.02
N ARG A 59 -6.12 -4.82 -3.55
CA ARG A 59 -7.43 -4.80 -2.89
C ARG A 59 -7.96 -6.20 -2.60
N LYS A 60 -7.88 -7.11 -3.57
CA LYS A 60 -8.26 -8.52 -3.39
C LYS A 60 -7.40 -9.21 -2.32
N ALA A 61 -6.09 -9.04 -2.35
CA ALA A 61 -5.17 -9.66 -1.39
C ALA A 61 -5.42 -9.18 0.05
N LEU A 62 -5.73 -7.90 0.23
CA LEU A 62 -5.99 -7.29 1.53
C LEU A 62 -7.45 -7.38 1.98
N GLY A 63 -8.36 -7.86 1.13
CA GLY A 63 -9.80 -7.89 1.43
C GLY A 63 -10.43 -6.49 1.48
N ILE A 64 -9.87 -5.53 0.76
CA ILE A 64 -10.34 -4.14 0.72
C ILE A 64 -11.34 -3.97 -0.42
N PRO A 65 -12.61 -3.63 -0.14
CA PRO A 65 -13.65 -3.56 -1.17
C PRO A 65 -13.56 -2.29 -2.02
N THR A 66 -13.05 -1.18 -1.47
CA THR A 66 -13.10 0.15 -2.10
C THR A 66 -11.73 0.72 -2.41
N GLU A 67 -11.68 1.61 -3.40
CA GLU A 67 -10.44 2.31 -3.76
C GLU A 67 -9.96 3.23 -2.64
N TRP A 68 -10.88 3.94 -1.99
CA TRP A 68 -10.59 4.74 -0.79
C TRP A 68 -10.01 3.92 0.35
N GLY A 69 -10.46 2.67 0.52
CA GLY A 69 -9.88 1.76 1.50
C GLY A 69 -8.41 1.44 1.22
N LEU A 70 -8.03 1.32 -0.06
CA LEU A 70 -6.64 1.08 -0.45
C LEU A 70 -5.78 2.32 -0.18
N VAL A 71 -6.26 3.50 -0.55
CA VAL A 71 -5.55 4.77 -0.30
C VAL A 71 -5.39 4.99 1.22
N ARG A 72 -6.43 4.76 2.02
CA ARG A 72 -6.34 4.84 3.48
C ARG A 72 -5.32 3.85 4.05
N PHE A 73 -5.31 2.61 3.55
CA PHE A 73 -4.31 1.63 3.94
C PHE A 73 -2.89 2.09 3.60
N ALA A 74 -2.70 2.65 2.40
CA ALA A 74 -1.42 3.16 1.93
C ALA A 74 -0.91 4.32 2.79
N ILE A 75 -1.75 5.33 3.07
CA ILE A 75 -1.45 6.46 3.96
C ILE A 75 -1.06 5.97 5.35
N LEU A 76 -1.83 5.04 5.90
CA LEU A 76 -1.47 4.48 7.20
C LEU A 76 -0.08 3.82 7.11
N THR A 77 0.15 3.00 6.12
CA THR A 77 1.39 2.23 6.01
C THR A 77 2.64 3.10 5.85
N THR A 78 2.57 4.21 5.12
CA THR A 78 3.73 5.10 4.86
C THR A 78 4.20 5.89 6.08
N ILE A 79 3.33 6.15 7.07
CA ILE A 79 3.66 6.97 8.26
C ILE A 79 4.73 6.31 9.17
N GLY A 80 5.17 5.09 8.87
CA GLY A 80 6.24 4.40 9.60
C GLY A 80 7.52 4.11 8.80
N GLU A 81 7.61 4.52 7.53
CA GLU A 81 8.80 4.27 6.69
C GLU A 81 9.73 5.49 6.55
N ASP A 82 9.33 6.66 7.07
CA ASP A 82 10.13 7.90 7.03
C ASP A 82 11.40 7.87 7.92
N GLU A 83 11.59 6.85 8.78
CA GLU A 83 12.81 6.74 9.61
C GLU A 83 13.92 5.85 9.01
N ALA A 84 13.71 5.20 7.87
CA ALA A 84 14.71 4.26 7.30
C ALA A 84 15.56 4.83 6.16
N ALA A 85 15.40 6.11 5.81
CA ALA A 85 16.13 6.75 4.70
C ALA A 85 17.22 7.74 5.16
N GLY A 86 17.66 7.62 6.42
CA GLY A 86 18.58 8.55 7.07
C GLY A 86 19.78 7.90 7.75
N ASP A 87 20.33 6.81 7.22
CA ASP A 87 21.71 6.43 7.53
C ASP A 87 22.29 5.53 6.43
N GLU A 88 23.00 6.13 5.48
CA GLU A 88 24.19 5.51 4.89
C GLU A 88 25.04 6.64 4.31
N THR A 89 26.12 6.93 5.04
CA THR A 89 27.18 7.90 4.71
C THR A 89 28.25 7.22 3.87
#